data_AF-A0A0L6V3I8-F1
#
_entry.id   AF-A0A0L6V3I8-F1
#
_cell.length_a   1.000
_cell.length_b   1.000
_cell.length_c   1.000
_cell.angle_alpha   90.00
_cell.angle_beta   90.00
_cell.angle_gamma   90.00
#
_symmetry.space_group_name_H-M   'P 1'
#
loop_
_entity.id
_entity.type
_entity.pdbx_description
1 polymer ?
#
loop_
_entity_poly.entity_id
_entity_poly.type
_entity_poly.pdbx_seq_one_letter_code
_entity_poly.pdbx_strand_id
1 'polypeptide(L)'
;MLDANLYTLNFVRSTIEPDKLFLIQESTGEPIYFRLRVPEGTETRTELYHASTLAPLGVFQHISSKLKLISLHNPSCNIEMKNSGYIHFEWTFYFDKILKFCWKKDIVGMASSKRGYTCWMSRKPDPDYPCAIYRPGSSTVPPSCQFLDFNIRRIENLQDPRGLEFAIILALLGFTETPADQEPRRSPTASPSLPYGQITSTSPIANYRDSPIEPNELRVAENSSTSDLVTQGHKLFEDPLFLYLSVHAPTPKAFKQATHVAEQIKRDRYKRHGEELYQYLVDDIMSQELTGGEPASSSPNVATKPSWLKVYLSRTPLDELLPKSISLPKTNKPKLGKARKPQLPPKEPRPNSFAGSSSAPTSTLNSRHSRFKTGVHRRT
;
A
#
# COMPACT_ATOMS: atom_id res chain seq x y z
N MET A 1 21.86 -28.69 2.33
CA MET A 1 21.47 -27.71 3.37
C MET A 1 20.61 -26.69 2.65
N LEU A 2 19.28 -26.79 2.73
CA LEU A 2 18.41 -25.79 2.11
C LEU A 2 18.62 -24.46 2.84
N ASP A 3 18.72 -23.38 2.08
CA ASP A 3 18.95 -22.04 2.58
C ASP A 3 17.82 -21.67 3.55
N ALA A 4 18.18 -21.29 4.79
CA ALA A 4 17.24 -20.95 5.86
C ALA A 4 16.40 -19.70 5.55
N ASN A 5 16.69 -19.01 4.45
CA ASN A 5 16.01 -17.80 3.98
C ASN A 5 14.96 -18.08 2.89
N LEU A 6 14.52 -19.33 2.71
CA LEU A 6 13.52 -19.66 1.69
C LEU A 6 12.12 -19.65 2.27
N TYR A 7 11.30 -18.71 1.81
CA TYR A 7 9.88 -18.65 2.12
C TYR A 7 9.09 -19.29 0.99
N THR A 8 8.44 -20.42 1.26
CA THR A 8 7.64 -21.16 0.27
C THR A 8 6.17 -21.19 0.68
N LEU A 9 5.30 -20.86 -0.26
CA LEU A 9 3.85 -20.96 -0.14
C LEU A 9 3.32 -22.11 -1.00
N ASN A 10 2.56 -23.01 -0.38
CA ASN A 10 1.84 -24.11 -1.03
C ASN A 10 0.39 -23.70 -1.30
N PHE A 11 -0.09 -23.97 -2.51
CA PHE A 11 -1.39 -23.53 -3.02
C PHE A 11 -2.38 -24.68 -2.88
N VAL A 12 -3.24 -24.63 -1.87
CA VAL A 12 -4.13 -25.74 -1.50
C VAL A 12 -5.59 -25.29 -1.60
N ARG A 13 -6.38 -25.96 -2.43
CA ARG A 13 -7.81 -25.66 -2.55
C ARG A 13 -8.55 -26.19 -1.32
N SER A 14 -9.49 -25.40 -0.82
CA SER A 14 -10.39 -25.88 0.22
C SER A 14 -11.30 -26.97 -0.33
N THR A 15 -11.48 -28.05 0.43
CA THR A 15 -12.41 -29.14 0.11
C THR A 15 -13.85 -28.79 0.46
N ILE A 16 -14.05 -27.77 1.32
CA ILE A 16 -15.35 -27.32 1.82
C ILE A 16 -15.84 -26.09 1.03
N GLU A 17 -14.91 -25.16 0.72
CA GLU A 17 -15.19 -23.88 0.06
C GLU A 17 -14.45 -23.83 -1.29
N PRO A 18 -15.03 -24.34 -2.40
CA PRO A 18 -14.29 -24.52 -3.66
C PRO A 18 -13.73 -23.23 -4.26
N ASP A 19 -14.32 -22.08 -3.94
CA ASP A 19 -13.83 -20.76 -4.40
C ASP A 19 -12.65 -20.23 -3.60
N LYS A 20 -12.32 -20.90 -2.49
CA LYS A 20 -11.23 -20.55 -1.60
C LYS A 20 -10.00 -21.40 -1.85
N LEU A 21 -8.87 -20.72 -1.98
CA LEU A 21 -7.55 -21.33 -2.12
C LEU A 21 -6.66 -20.80 -1.00
N PHE A 22 -6.17 -21.68 -0.14
CA PHE A 22 -5.21 -21.33 0.90
C PHE A 22 -3.78 -21.30 0.37
N LEU A 23 -3.01 -20.32 0.82
CA LEU A 23 -1.57 -20.22 0.61
C LEU A 23 -0.91 -20.51 1.95
N ILE A 24 -0.40 -21.73 2.08
CA ILE A 24 0.12 -22.31 3.32
C ILE A 24 1.63 -22.20 3.31
N GLN A 25 2.21 -21.63 4.36
CA GLN A 25 3.66 -21.56 4.49
C GLN A 25 4.23 -22.94 4.81
N GLU A 26 5.16 -23.41 3.96
CA GLU A 26 5.70 -24.77 4.03
C GLU A 26 6.39 -25.07 5.37
N SER A 27 7.13 -24.10 5.92
CA SER A 27 7.90 -24.29 7.16
C SER A 27 7.04 -24.40 8.42
N THR A 28 5.87 -23.76 8.43
CA THR A 28 4.99 -23.71 9.62
C THR A 28 3.77 -24.61 9.46
N GLY A 29 3.37 -24.92 8.23
CA GLY A 29 2.10 -25.61 7.93
C GLY A 29 0.87 -24.71 8.11
N GLU A 30 1.05 -23.43 8.42
CA GLU A 30 -0.04 -22.50 8.70
C GLU A 30 -0.50 -21.75 7.44
N PRO A 31 -1.82 -21.52 7.26
CA PRO A 31 -2.31 -20.65 6.20
C PRO A 31 -1.92 -19.20 6.51
N ILE A 32 -1.19 -18.57 5.59
CA ILE A 32 -0.81 -17.16 5.71
C ILE A 32 -1.79 -16.28 4.95
N TYR A 33 -2.17 -16.71 3.75
CA TYR A 33 -3.17 -16.03 2.94
C TYR A 33 -4.23 -17.00 2.46
N PHE A 34 -5.34 -16.44 2.02
CA PHE A 34 -6.24 -17.16 1.12
C PHE A 34 -6.67 -16.25 -0.01
N ARG A 35 -6.91 -16.87 -1.15
CA ARG A 35 -7.57 -16.28 -2.29
C ARG A 35 -9.05 -16.64 -2.24
N LEU A 36 -9.91 -15.68 -2.55
CA LEU A 36 -11.32 -15.87 -2.84
C LEU A 36 -11.60 -15.49 -4.30
N ARG A 37 -12.44 -16.27 -4.99
CA ARG A 37 -13.02 -15.87 -6.27
C ARG A 37 -14.35 -15.21 -6.04
N VAL A 38 -14.52 -14.02 -6.62
CA VAL A 38 -15.77 -13.27 -6.57
C VAL A 38 -16.27 -13.12 -8.01
N PRO A 39 -17.50 -13.58 -8.32
CA PRO A 39 -18.10 -13.32 -9.62
C PRO A 39 -18.39 -11.82 -9.78
N GLU A 40 -17.93 -11.24 -10.88
CA GLU A 40 -18.10 -9.83 -11.22
C GLU A 40 -18.63 -9.72 -12.65
N GLY A 41 -19.95 -9.72 -12.79
CA GLY A 41 -20.62 -9.76 -14.10
C GLY A 41 -20.33 -11.07 -14.83
N THR A 42 -19.68 -10.98 -16.00
CA THR A 42 -19.26 -12.13 -16.81
C THR A 42 -17.85 -12.62 -16.49
N GLU A 43 -17.12 -11.94 -15.62
CA GLU A 43 -15.73 -12.25 -15.29
C GLU A 43 -15.58 -12.64 -13.81
N THR A 44 -14.43 -13.22 -13.48
CA THR A 44 -14.08 -13.60 -12.11
C THR A 44 -12.99 -12.68 -11.60
N ARG A 45 -13.27 -11.98 -10.51
CA ARG A 45 -12.31 -11.19 -9.75
C ARG A 45 -11.61 -12.08 -8.73
N THR A 46 -10.30 -11.96 -8.66
CA THR A 46 -9.49 -12.67 -7.67
C THR A 46 -9.13 -11.71 -6.54
N GLU A 47 -9.47 -12.08 -5.31
CA GLU A 47 -9.18 -11.28 -4.13
C GLU A 47 -8.27 -12.05 -3.18
N LEU A 48 -7.27 -11.37 -2.63
CA LEU A 48 -6.30 -11.92 -1.69
C LEU A 48 -6.54 -11.34 -0.30
N TYR A 49 -6.56 -12.20 0.70
CA TYR A 49 -6.78 -11.87 2.09
C TYR A 49 -5.72 -12.49 2.99
N HIS A 50 -5.42 -11.82 4.09
CA HIS A 50 -4.65 -12.40 5.18
C HIS A 50 -5.50 -13.44 5.93
N ALA A 51 -4.98 -14.64 6.17
CA ALA A 51 -5.77 -15.75 6.67
C ALA A 51 -6.24 -15.58 8.13
N SER A 52 -5.38 -15.09 9.02
CA SER A 52 -5.74 -14.89 10.44
C SER A 52 -6.59 -13.65 10.70
N THR A 53 -6.23 -12.51 10.10
CA THR A 53 -6.91 -11.23 10.35
C THR A 53 -8.13 -11.02 9.46
N LEU A 54 -8.22 -11.74 8.33
CA LEU A 54 -9.17 -11.52 7.24
C LEU A 54 -9.01 -10.14 6.58
N ALA A 55 -7.85 -9.49 6.75
CA ALA A 55 -7.58 -8.21 6.12
C ALA A 55 -7.47 -8.38 4.59
N PRO A 56 -8.19 -7.57 3.79
CA PRO A 56 -8.03 -7.57 2.34
C PRO A 56 -6.67 -6.99 1.95
N LEU A 57 -5.93 -7.72 1.13
CA LEU A 57 -4.55 -7.39 0.74
C LEU A 57 -4.48 -6.80 -0.66
N GLY A 58 -5.27 -7.34 -1.58
CA GLY A 58 -5.35 -6.82 -2.93
C GLY A 58 -6.23 -7.64 -3.85
N VAL A 59 -6.38 -7.15 -5.07
CA VAL A 59 -7.27 -7.67 -6.09
C VAL A 59 -6.50 -7.82 -7.38
N PHE A 60 -6.79 -8.89 -8.11
CA PHE A 60 -6.35 -9.09 -9.48
C PHE A 60 -7.56 -9.05 -10.42
N GLN A 61 -7.43 -8.28 -11.50
CA GLN A 61 -8.44 -8.13 -12.54
C GLN A 61 -7.82 -8.33 -13.93
N HIS A 62 -8.50 -9.12 -14.75
CA HIS A 62 -8.14 -9.29 -16.14
C HIS A 62 -8.83 -8.21 -16.98
N ILE A 63 -8.08 -7.26 -17.55
CA ILE A 63 -8.66 -6.18 -18.36
C ILE A 63 -8.70 -6.57 -19.84
N SER A 64 -7.63 -7.18 -20.34
CA SER A 64 -7.54 -7.71 -21.70
C SER A 64 -6.38 -8.71 -21.82
N SER A 65 -6.26 -9.35 -22.99
CA SER A 65 -5.12 -10.22 -23.31
C SER A 65 -3.75 -9.52 -23.28
N LYS A 66 -3.73 -8.18 -23.28
CA LYS A 66 -2.52 -7.35 -23.24
C LYS A 66 -2.31 -6.63 -21.90
N LEU A 67 -3.34 -6.53 -21.06
CA LEU A 67 -3.32 -5.72 -19.85
C LEU A 67 -4.06 -6.43 -18.71
N LYS A 68 -3.41 -6.54 -17.56
CA LYS A 68 -4.01 -6.99 -16.30
C LYS A 68 -3.74 -5.92 -15.24
N LEU A 69 -4.61 -5.84 -14.25
CA LEU A 69 -4.53 -4.85 -13.19
C LEU A 69 -4.44 -5.57 -11.83
N ILE A 70 -3.52 -5.11 -11.01
CA ILE A 70 -3.45 -5.47 -9.59
C ILE A 70 -3.73 -4.22 -8.78
N SER A 71 -4.64 -4.30 -7.82
CA SER A 71 -4.96 -3.21 -6.89
C SER A 71 -4.68 -3.67 -5.47
N LEU A 72 -3.66 -3.11 -4.82
CA LEU A 72 -3.34 -3.33 -3.42
C LEU A 72 -4.16 -2.39 -2.53
N HIS A 73 -4.42 -2.82 -1.30
CA HIS A 73 -5.32 -2.12 -0.38
C HIS A 73 -4.62 -1.38 0.77
N ASN A 74 -3.38 -1.73 1.13
CA ASN A 74 -2.65 -1.07 2.21
C ASN A 74 -1.12 -1.17 2.03
N PRO A 75 -0.44 -0.13 1.52
CA PRO A 75 -1.03 1.11 0.97
C PRO A 75 -1.81 0.85 -0.32
N SER A 76 -2.77 1.73 -0.63
CA SER A 76 -3.56 1.62 -1.86
C SER A 76 -2.67 1.90 -3.08
N CYS A 77 -2.50 0.91 -3.95
CA CYS A 77 -1.60 1.01 -5.11
C CYS A 77 -2.16 0.23 -6.29
N ASN A 78 -2.15 0.83 -7.49
CA ASN A 78 -2.53 0.16 -8.73
C ASN A 78 -1.27 -0.17 -9.55
N ILE A 79 -1.16 -1.43 -9.94
CA ILE A 79 -0.03 -1.99 -10.68
C ILE A 79 -0.55 -2.55 -12.00
N GLU A 80 -0.14 -1.89 -13.09
CA GLU A 80 -0.43 -2.37 -14.44
C GLU A 80 0.56 -3.47 -14.83
N MET A 81 0.02 -4.61 -15.25
CA MET A 81 0.80 -5.66 -15.88
C MET A 81 0.56 -5.65 -17.38
N LYS A 82 1.62 -5.51 -18.16
CA LYS A 82 1.57 -5.46 -19.63
C LYS A 82 2.16 -6.73 -20.21
N ASN A 83 1.47 -7.29 -21.20
CA ASN A 83 2.01 -8.38 -22.00
C ASN A 83 3.17 -7.82 -22.84
N SER A 84 4.40 -8.12 -22.45
CA SER A 84 5.63 -7.68 -23.13
C SER A 84 6.18 -8.75 -24.07
N GLY A 85 5.59 -9.94 -24.06
CA GLY A 85 6.00 -11.06 -24.87
C GLY A 85 5.46 -10.98 -26.30
N TYR A 86 6.37 -11.02 -27.28
CA TYR A 86 5.98 -11.17 -28.69
C TYR A 86 5.76 -12.63 -29.08
N ILE A 87 6.71 -13.51 -28.70
CA ILE A 87 6.72 -14.94 -29.09
C ILE A 87 6.60 -15.85 -27.85
N HIS A 88 7.08 -15.39 -26.70
CA HIS A 88 7.09 -16.12 -25.45
C HIS A 88 6.13 -15.48 -24.45
N PHE A 89 5.66 -16.25 -23.48
CA PHE A 89 4.88 -15.70 -22.37
C PHE A 89 5.78 -14.80 -21.54
N GLU A 90 5.51 -13.51 -21.59
CA GLU A 90 6.19 -12.51 -20.79
C GLU A 90 5.23 -11.40 -20.36
N TRP A 91 5.16 -11.16 -19.05
CA TRP A 91 4.35 -10.08 -18.48
C TRP A 91 5.22 -9.19 -17.61
N THR A 92 5.24 -7.90 -17.91
CA THR A 92 6.05 -6.92 -17.19
C THR A 92 5.17 -6.02 -16.35
N PHE A 93 5.63 -5.67 -15.16
CA PHE A 93 5.03 -4.63 -14.33
C PHE A 93 6.10 -3.77 -13.67
N TYR A 94 5.69 -2.60 -13.19
CA TYR A 94 6.53 -1.73 -12.39
C TYR A 94 5.97 -1.67 -10.97
N PHE A 95 6.85 -1.82 -9.98
CA PHE A 95 6.55 -1.65 -8.56
C PHE A 95 7.32 -0.43 -8.03
N ASP A 96 6.78 0.28 -7.04
CA ASP A 96 7.34 1.55 -6.55
C ASP A 96 7.70 2.53 -7.68
N LYS A 97 6.91 2.50 -8.77
CA LYS A 97 7.05 3.29 -10.01
C LYS A 97 8.29 2.99 -10.86
N ILE A 98 9.42 2.61 -10.27
CA ILE A 98 10.71 2.48 -10.97
C ILE A 98 11.21 1.03 -11.08
N LEU A 99 10.80 0.15 -10.17
CA LEU A 99 11.34 -1.21 -10.09
C LEU A 99 10.63 -2.09 -11.11
N LYS A 100 11.36 -2.54 -12.13
CA LYS A 100 10.79 -3.32 -13.23
C LYS A 100 10.87 -4.81 -12.94
N PHE A 101 9.73 -5.47 -12.95
CA PHE A 101 9.62 -6.92 -12.80
C PHE A 101 9.07 -7.56 -14.05
N CYS A 102 9.44 -8.81 -14.27
CA CYS A 102 9.11 -9.56 -15.46
C CYS A 102 8.80 -11.01 -15.11
N TRP A 103 7.57 -11.45 -15.41
CA TRP A 103 7.17 -12.83 -15.34
C TRP A 103 7.48 -13.54 -16.63
N LYS A 104 8.24 -14.62 -16.53
CA LYS A 104 8.57 -15.52 -17.65
C LYS A 104 8.05 -16.90 -17.35
N LYS A 105 7.62 -17.59 -18.40
CA LYS A 105 7.16 -18.98 -18.32
C LYS A 105 8.34 -19.91 -18.47
N ASP A 106 8.55 -20.76 -17.48
CA ASP A 106 9.61 -21.77 -17.50
C ASP A 106 9.09 -23.08 -18.07
N ILE A 107 9.94 -23.75 -18.86
CA ILE A 107 9.71 -25.11 -19.32
C ILE A 107 10.26 -26.05 -18.25
N VAL A 108 9.45 -26.33 -17.22
CA VAL A 108 9.80 -27.31 -16.20
C VAL A 108 9.30 -28.69 -16.67
N GLY A 109 10.22 -29.49 -17.23
CA GLY A 109 10.00 -30.90 -17.56
C GLY A 109 9.29 -31.15 -18.90
N MET A 110 9.87 -32.02 -19.74
CA MET A 110 9.34 -32.36 -21.08
C MET A 110 8.07 -33.24 -21.07
N ALA A 111 7.51 -33.57 -19.90
CA ALA A 111 6.47 -34.61 -19.77
C ALA A 111 5.13 -34.13 -19.16
N SER A 112 4.99 -32.88 -18.75
CA SER A 112 3.72 -32.37 -18.19
C SER A 112 3.25 -31.11 -18.93
N SER A 113 1.94 -31.01 -19.23
CA SER A 113 1.36 -29.78 -19.82
C SER A 113 1.37 -28.59 -18.85
N LYS A 114 1.71 -28.83 -17.58
CA LYS A 114 1.77 -27.80 -16.55
C LYS A 114 3.08 -27.02 -16.68
N ARG A 115 2.99 -25.71 -16.48
CA ARG A 115 4.07 -24.76 -16.79
C ARG A 115 4.49 -24.07 -15.51
N GLY A 116 5.81 -23.91 -15.34
CA GLY A 116 6.38 -23.09 -14.27
C GLY A 116 6.38 -21.63 -14.66
N TYR A 117 6.54 -20.76 -13.67
CA TYR A 117 6.70 -19.33 -13.89
C TYR A 117 7.77 -18.79 -12.94
N THR A 118 8.65 -17.93 -13.43
CA THR A 118 9.61 -17.19 -12.59
C THR A 118 9.38 -15.70 -12.73
N CYS A 119 9.31 -15.01 -11.60
CA CYS A 119 9.30 -13.56 -11.51
C CYS A 119 10.74 -13.06 -11.38
N TRP A 120 11.20 -12.28 -12.36
CA TRP A 120 12.53 -11.70 -12.44
C TRP A 120 12.51 -10.21 -12.13
N MET A 121 13.48 -9.72 -11.37
CA MET A 121 13.78 -8.30 -11.28
C MET A 121 14.72 -7.90 -12.42
N SER A 122 14.33 -6.90 -13.21
CA SER A 122 15.14 -6.36 -14.31
C SER A 122 16.04 -5.23 -13.80
N ARG A 123 17.35 -5.37 -13.97
CA ARG A 123 18.35 -4.42 -13.40
C ARG A 123 19.27 -3.76 -14.42
N LYS A 124 18.81 -3.60 -15.67
CA LYS A 124 19.67 -3.10 -16.75
C LYS A 124 20.49 -1.87 -16.31
N PRO A 125 21.81 -1.86 -16.54
CA PRO A 125 22.57 -2.78 -17.41
C PRO A 125 22.93 -4.13 -16.77
N ASP A 126 22.78 -4.29 -15.45
CA ASP A 126 23.10 -5.52 -14.74
C ASP A 126 22.20 -6.70 -15.13
N PRO A 127 22.67 -7.96 -14.93
CA PRO A 127 21.86 -9.13 -15.15
C PRO A 127 20.66 -9.20 -14.20
N ASP A 128 19.55 -9.67 -14.75
CA ASP A 128 18.30 -9.90 -14.03
C ASP A 128 18.48 -11.06 -13.03
N TYR A 129 17.74 -11.07 -11.93
CA TYR A 129 17.73 -12.18 -10.98
C TYR A 129 16.31 -12.57 -10.56
N PRO A 130 16.08 -13.84 -10.19
CA PRO A 130 14.75 -14.29 -9.80
C PRO A 130 14.38 -13.80 -8.40
N CYS A 131 13.15 -13.36 -8.23
CA CYS A 131 12.56 -12.97 -6.93
C CYS A 131 11.56 -14.02 -6.43
N ALA A 132 10.85 -14.69 -7.35
CA ALA A 132 9.94 -15.77 -7.01
C ALA A 132 9.91 -16.83 -8.10
N ILE A 133 9.77 -18.09 -7.70
CA ILE A 133 9.73 -19.26 -8.59
C ILE A 133 8.49 -20.07 -8.27
N TYR A 134 7.56 -20.14 -9.20
CA TYR A 134 6.40 -21.02 -9.14
C TYR A 134 6.68 -22.35 -9.82
N ARG A 135 6.38 -23.43 -9.09
CA ARG A 135 6.41 -24.79 -9.58
C ARG A 135 4.99 -25.36 -9.58
N PRO A 136 4.51 -25.87 -10.72
CA PRO A 136 3.20 -26.50 -10.77
C PRO A 136 3.17 -27.78 -9.93
N GLY A 137 2.03 -28.06 -9.30
CA GLY A 137 1.84 -29.26 -8.51
C GLY A 137 1.73 -30.54 -9.33
N SER A 138 2.05 -31.67 -8.71
CA SER A 138 1.79 -33.02 -9.24
C SER A 138 0.46 -33.56 -8.68
N SER A 139 0.21 -34.87 -8.81
CA SER A 139 -0.91 -35.54 -8.14
C SER A 139 -0.72 -35.63 -6.62
N THR A 140 0.52 -35.62 -6.14
CA THR A 140 0.87 -35.85 -4.73
C THR A 140 1.45 -34.63 -4.04
N VAL A 141 1.93 -33.64 -4.80
CA VAL A 141 2.55 -32.42 -4.29
C VAL A 141 1.75 -31.21 -4.75
N PRO A 142 1.30 -30.33 -3.83
CA PRO A 142 0.57 -29.14 -4.21
C PRO A 142 1.47 -28.19 -5.04
N PRO A 143 0.87 -27.34 -5.89
CA PRO A 143 1.64 -26.25 -6.51
C PRO A 143 2.25 -25.35 -5.45
N SER A 144 3.44 -24.82 -5.72
CA SER A 144 4.17 -24.00 -4.76
C SER A 144 4.82 -22.79 -5.40
N CYS A 145 4.92 -21.70 -4.66
CA CYS A 145 5.67 -20.51 -5.02
C CYS A 145 6.75 -20.26 -3.96
N GLN A 146 8.00 -20.26 -4.40
CA GLN A 146 9.15 -20.00 -3.56
C GLN A 146 9.60 -18.55 -3.76
N PHE A 147 9.63 -17.78 -2.69
CA PHE A 147 10.18 -16.42 -2.65
C PHE A 147 11.65 -16.49 -2.27
N LEU A 148 12.48 -15.88 -3.12
CA LEU A 148 13.91 -15.79 -2.93
C LEU A 148 14.21 -14.54 -2.12
N ASP A 149 13.94 -14.64 -0.83
CA ASP A 149 13.95 -13.53 0.11
C ASP A 149 15.29 -12.78 0.15
N PHE A 150 16.43 -13.50 0.08
CA PHE A 150 17.74 -12.87 -0.10
C PHE A 150 17.80 -11.95 -1.33
N ASN A 151 17.20 -12.36 -2.46
CA ASN A 151 17.15 -11.56 -3.68
C ASN A 151 16.19 -10.37 -3.54
N ILE A 152 15.09 -10.51 -2.82
CA ILE A 152 14.14 -9.42 -2.60
C ILE A 152 14.74 -8.36 -1.66
N ARG A 153 15.37 -8.77 -0.55
CA ARG A 153 15.96 -7.86 0.46
C ARG A 153 17.09 -6.99 -0.08
N ARG A 154 17.78 -7.42 -1.14
CA ARG A 154 18.86 -6.66 -1.79
C ARG A 154 18.39 -5.73 -2.91
N ILE A 155 17.08 -5.59 -3.12
CA ILE A 155 16.55 -4.62 -4.06
C ILE A 155 16.72 -3.23 -3.45
N GLU A 156 17.54 -2.39 -4.09
CA GLU A 156 17.68 -1.00 -3.70
C GLU A 156 16.38 -0.23 -3.98
N ASN A 157 16.01 0.67 -3.07
CA ASN A 157 14.83 1.54 -3.16
C ASN A 157 13.46 0.83 -3.08
N LEU A 158 13.40 -0.47 -2.76
CA LEU A 158 12.14 -1.15 -2.45
C LEU A 158 11.58 -0.61 -1.13
N GLN A 159 10.46 0.09 -1.20
CA GLN A 159 9.82 0.71 -0.02
C GLN A 159 8.87 -0.27 0.67
N ASP A 160 8.16 -1.07 -0.14
CA ASP A 160 7.15 -2.01 0.36
C ASP A 160 7.43 -3.45 -0.12
N PRO A 161 8.30 -4.19 0.59
CA PRO A 161 8.59 -5.58 0.25
C PRO A 161 7.36 -6.50 0.39
N ARG A 162 6.38 -6.13 1.22
CA ARG A 162 5.18 -6.93 1.49
C ARG A 162 4.12 -6.72 0.43
N GLY A 163 3.88 -5.47 0.02
CA GLY A 163 3.07 -5.18 -1.17
C GLY A 163 3.64 -5.82 -2.43
N LEU A 164 4.98 -5.88 -2.56
CA LEU A 164 5.60 -6.61 -3.67
C LEU A 164 5.29 -8.11 -3.60
N GLU A 165 5.36 -8.73 -2.42
CA GLU A 165 4.95 -10.13 -2.23
C GLU A 165 3.50 -10.33 -2.68
N PHE A 166 2.57 -9.47 -2.25
CA PHE A 166 1.16 -9.56 -2.66
C PHE A 166 0.98 -9.39 -4.16
N ALA A 167 1.69 -8.45 -4.79
CA ALA A 167 1.66 -8.25 -6.23
C ALA A 167 2.16 -9.49 -6.99
N ILE A 168 3.24 -10.12 -6.52
CA ILE A 168 3.76 -11.39 -7.07
C ILE A 168 2.71 -12.50 -6.93
N ILE A 169 2.08 -12.63 -5.76
CA ILE A 169 1.04 -13.64 -5.51
C ILE A 169 -0.16 -13.43 -6.43
N LEU A 170 -0.70 -12.22 -6.48
CA LEU A 170 -1.88 -11.87 -7.28
C LEU A 170 -1.62 -12.08 -8.78
N ALA A 171 -0.46 -11.65 -9.27
CA ALA A 171 -0.03 -11.92 -10.64
C ALA A 171 -0.03 -13.42 -10.96
N LEU A 172 0.58 -14.22 -10.07
CA LEU A 172 0.69 -15.66 -10.25
C LEU A 172 -0.67 -16.36 -10.23
N LEU A 173 -1.55 -15.97 -9.31
CA LEU A 173 -2.93 -16.47 -9.26
C LEU A 173 -3.65 -16.21 -10.58
N GLY A 174 -3.49 -15.00 -11.15
CA GLY A 174 -4.05 -14.64 -12.45
C GLY A 174 -3.44 -15.37 -13.66
N PHE A 175 -2.26 -15.98 -13.53
CA PHE A 175 -1.63 -16.77 -14.60
C PHE A 175 -1.95 -18.26 -14.54
N THR A 176 -2.23 -18.76 -13.34
CA THR A 176 -2.43 -20.18 -13.06
C THR A 176 -3.91 -20.57 -13.01
N GLU A 177 -4.79 -19.58 -13.12
CA GLU A 177 -6.22 -19.81 -13.27
C GLU A 177 -6.52 -20.54 -14.60
N THR A 178 -7.15 -21.71 -14.49
CA THR A 178 -7.53 -22.51 -15.65
C THR A 178 -9.01 -22.24 -15.96
N PRO A 179 -9.40 -22.00 -17.23
CA PRO A 179 -10.80 -21.76 -17.58
C PRO A 179 -11.71 -22.98 -17.31
N ALA A 180 -11.16 -24.17 -17.06
CA ALA A 180 -11.92 -25.37 -16.68
C ALA A 180 -12.55 -25.29 -15.28
N ASP A 181 -12.09 -24.39 -14.40
CA ASP A 181 -12.79 -24.09 -13.14
C ASP A 181 -13.93 -23.07 -13.33
N GLN A 182 -14.26 -22.71 -14.58
CA GLN A 182 -15.44 -21.93 -14.99
C GLN A 182 -16.52 -22.84 -15.59
N GLU A 183 -16.78 -24.03 -15.02
CA GLU A 183 -18.01 -24.76 -15.35
C GLU A 183 -19.21 -23.88 -14.96
N PRO A 184 -19.98 -23.34 -15.94
CA PRO A 184 -21.18 -22.60 -15.62
C PRO A 184 -22.20 -23.65 -15.24
N ARG A 185 -22.63 -23.70 -13.98
CA ARG A 185 -23.84 -24.42 -13.61
C ARG A 185 -24.97 -23.91 -14.50
N ARG A 186 -25.32 -24.71 -15.50
CA ARG A 186 -26.48 -24.49 -16.36
C ARG A 186 -27.73 -24.52 -15.49
N SER A 187 -28.40 -23.38 -15.39
CA SER A 187 -29.85 -23.36 -15.33
C SER A 187 -30.36 -22.06 -15.97
N PRO A 188 -31.38 -22.13 -16.84
CA PRO A 188 -31.82 -21.00 -17.64
C PRO A 188 -32.82 -20.18 -16.84
N THR A 189 -32.72 -18.85 -16.90
CA THR A 189 -33.88 -17.98 -17.09
C THR A 189 -33.36 -16.63 -17.60
N ALA A 190 -33.83 -16.27 -18.78
CA ALA A 190 -33.56 -15.00 -19.43
C ALA A 190 -34.13 -13.84 -18.61
N SER A 191 -33.36 -12.76 -18.49
CA SER A 191 -33.87 -11.40 -18.24
C SER A 191 -32.79 -10.37 -18.65
N PRO A 192 -33.19 -9.17 -19.09
CA PRO A 192 -32.54 -8.49 -20.21
C PRO A 192 -31.34 -7.63 -19.81
N SER A 193 -30.46 -7.48 -20.79
CA SER A 193 -29.31 -6.58 -20.87
C SER A 193 -29.63 -5.13 -20.52
N LEU A 194 -28.81 -4.53 -19.67
CA LEU A 194 -28.67 -3.07 -19.53
C LEU A 194 -27.26 -2.62 -19.97
N PRO A 195 -27.12 -1.40 -20.50
CA PRO A 195 -25.97 -1.01 -21.33
C PRO A 195 -24.77 -0.56 -20.50
N TYR A 196 -23.59 -0.80 -21.09
CA TYR A 196 -22.29 -0.23 -20.76
C TYR A 196 -22.37 1.26 -20.38
N GLY A 197 -21.88 1.61 -19.19
CA GLY A 197 -21.56 2.98 -18.79
C GLY A 197 -20.07 3.26 -18.96
N GLN A 198 -19.73 4.08 -19.94
CA GLN A 198 -18.39 4.61 -20.20
C GLN A 198 -17.81 5.30 -18.96
N ILE A 199 -16.53 5.05 -18.72
CA ILE A 199 -15.70 5.84 -17.82
C ILE A 199 -15.44 7.18 -18.53
N THR A 200 -16.26 8.18 -18.21
CA THR A 200 -15.94 9.58 -18.44
C THR A 200 -15.75 10.27 -17.10
N SER A 201 -14.51 10.66 -16.85
CA SER A 201 -14.09 11.63 -15.87
C SER A 201 -14.91 12.92 -15.99
N THR A 202 -15.80 13.17 -15.03
CA THR A 202 -16.20 14.48 -14.49
C THR A 202 -17.17 14.24 -13.33
N SER A 203 -16.75 14.58 -12.11
CA SER A 203 -17.64 14.83 -10.96
C SER A 203 -18.57 16.03 -11.29
N PRO A 204 -19.78 16.18 -10.72
CA PRO A 204 -20.02 16.11 -9.27
C PRO A 204 -21.37 15.48 -8.80
N ILE A 205 -21.43 15.20 -7.49
CA ILE A 205 -22.59 14.77 -6.69
C ILE A 205 -23.07 13.32 -6.95
N ALA A 206 -22.23 12.35 -6.60
CA ALA A 206 -22.70 11.00 -6.31
C ALA A 206 -23.11 10.91 -4.84
N ASN A 207 -24.29 10.34 -4.56
CA ASN A 207 -24.77 10.08 -3.21
C ASN A 207 -23.79 9.14 -2.47
N TYR A 208 -22.98 9.70 -1.56
CA TYR A 208 -21.95 9.00 -0.76
C TYR A 208 -22.46 7.84 0.13
N ARG A 209 -23.78 7.58 0.17
CA ARG A 209 -24.36 6.51 0.98
C ARG A 209 -24.07 5.10 0.42
N ASP A 210 -23.89 4.97 -0.89
CA ASP A 210 -23.70 3.68 -1.58
C ASP A 210 -22.28 3.44 -2.12
N SER A 211 -21.31 4.29 -1.77
CA SER A 211 -19.91 4.01 -2.13
C SER A 211 -19.43 2.75 -1.42
N PRO A 212 -18.79 1.80 -2.12
CA PRO A 212 -18.17 0.62 -1.51
C PRO A 212 -17.29 1.03 -0.33
N ILE A 213 -17.41 0.31 0.78
CA ILE A 213 -16.59 0.58 1.97
C ILE A 213 -15.15 0.20 1.63
N GLU A 214 -14.24 1.17 1.76
CA GLU A 214 -12.82 0.90 1.56
C GLU A 214 -12.31 -0.09 2.63
N PRO A 215 -11.33 -0.94 2.27
CA PRO A 215 -10.77 -1.97 3.17
C PRO A 215 -10.21 -1.42 4.50
N ASN A 216 -9.67 -0.19 4.47
CA ASN A 216 -9.13 0.50 5.64
C ASN A 216 -10.14 1.50 6.23
N GLU A 217 -11.43 1.38 5.89
CA GLU A 217 -12.49 2.28 6.34
C GLU A 217 -13.42 1.59 7.35
N LEU A 218 -13.58 2.21 8.52
CA LEU A 218 -14.68 1.94 9.44
C LEU A 218 -15.77 2.98 9.21
N ARG A 219 -16.89 2.57 8.64
CA ARG A 219 -18.02 3.46 8.41
C ARG A 219 -18.90 3.54 9.66
N VAL A 220 -19.13 4.75 10.15
CA VAL A 220 -19.93 5.05 11.35
C VAL A 220 -21.32 5.54 10.94
N ALA A 221 -22.30 4.65 11.05
CA ALA A 221 -23.73 4.97 10.93
C ALA A 221 -24.36 5.40 12.27
N GLU A 222 -25.52 6.07 12.23
CA GLU A 222 -26.22 6.59 13.43
C GLU A 222 -26.55 5.51 14.48
N ASN A 223 -26.66 4.25 14.08
CA ASN A 223 -27.00 3.10 14.91
C ASN A 223 -25.83 2.14 15.17
N SER A 224 -24.60 2.54 14.86
CA SER A 224 -23.42 1.67 15.04
C SER A 224 -23.12 1.45 16.51
N SER A 225 -22.73 0.24 16.89
CA SER A 225 -22.15 -0.02 18.21
C SER A 225 -20.72 0.52 18.27
N THR A 226 -20.46 1.49 19.15
CA THR A 226 -19.12 2.03 19.39
C THR A 226 -18.14 0.92 19.79
N SER A 227 -18.58 -0.04 20.62
CA SER A 227 -17.74 -1.14 21.09
C SER A 227 -17.27 -2.04 19.95
N ASP A 228 -18.15 -2.33 19.00
CA ASP A 228 -17.86 -3.24 17.89
C ASP A 228 -16.88 -2.58 16.91
N LEU A 229 -17.11 -1.30 16.59
CA LEU A 229 -16.21 -0.50 15.74
C LEU A 229 -14.82 -0.37 16.34
N VAL A 230 -14.74 -0.12 17.66
CA VAL A 230 -13.46 -0.07 18.37
C VAL A 230 -12.75 -1.42 18.33
N THR A 231 -13.47 -2.53 18.54
CA THR A 231 -12.93 -3.89 18.48
C THR A 231 -12.40 -4.23 17.07
N GLN A 232 -13.15 -3.84 16.03
CA GLN A 232 -12.74 -4.02 14.64
C GLN A 232 -11.47 -3.21 14.33
N GLY A 233 -11.41 -1.95 14.77
CA GLY A 233 -10.22 -1.11 14.62
C GLY A 233 -8.99 -1.69 15.31
N HIS A 234 -9.14 -2.24 16.52
CA HIS A 234 -8.06 -2.96 17.21
C HIS A 234 -7.57 -4.16 16.42
N LYS A 235 -8.50 -4.99 15.92
CA LYS A 235 -8.15 -6.17 15.14
C LYS A 235 -7.32 -5.83 13.89
N LEU A 236 -7.60 -4.71 13.23
CA LEU A 236 -6.82 -4.25 12.09
C LEU A 236 -5.38 -3.87 12.50
N PHE A 237 -5.21 -3.17 13.63
CA PHE A 237 -3.89 -2.80 14.14
C PHE A 237 -3.12 -3.96 14.81
N GLU A 238 -3.74 -5.13 15.04
CA GLU A 238 -2.97 -6.32 15.45
C GLU A 238 -2.00 -6.77 14.36
N ASP A 239 -2.30 -6.51 13.07
CA ASP A 239 -1.33 -6.71 12.00
C ASP A 239 -0.22 -5.64 12.10
N PRO A 240 1.06 -6.00 12.34
CA PRO A 240 2.17 -5.06 12.45
C PRO A 240 2.49 -4.31 11.14
N LEU A 241 1.91 -4.73 10.01
CA LEU A 241 2.06 -4.09 8.71
C LEU A 241 0.90 -3.16 8.36
N PHE A 242 -0.19 -3.21 9.12
CA PHE A 242 -1.32 -2.33 8.89
C PHE A 242 -0.93 -0.87 9.20
N LEU A 243 -0.89 -0.03 8.17
CA LEU A 243 -0.31 1.32 8.28
C LEU A 243 -1.30 2.35 8.81
N TYR A 244 -2.53 2.37 8.29
CA TYR A 244 -3.53 3.37 8.66
C TYR A 244 -4.97 2.83 8.63
N LEU A 245 -5.82 3.45 9.45
CA LEU A 245 -7.26 3.25 9.53
C LEU A 245 -7.95 4.59 9.26
N SER A 246 -9.04 4.59 8.51
CA SER A 246 -9.95 5.74 8.38
C SER A 246 -11.27 5.44 9.06
N VAL A 247 -11.71 6.32 9.96
CA VAL A 247 -13.03 6.25 10.60
C VAL A 247 -13.92 7.28 9.91
N HIS A 248 -14.84 6.82 9.08
CA HIS A 248 -15.65 7.64 8.20
C HIS A 248 -17.07 7.82 8.74
N ALA A 249 -17.46 9.06 9.02
CA ALA A 249 -18.83 9.44 9.27
C ALA A 249 -19.44 10.11 8.02
N PRO A 250 -20.37 9.43 7.32
CA PRO A 250 -21.00 9.95 6.11
C PRO A 250 -22.09 10.98 6.39
N THR A 251 -22.40 11.26 7.66
CA THR A 251 -23.40 12.27 8.06
C THR A 251 -22.93 13.06 9.27
N PRO A 252 -23.32 14.35 9.40
CA PRO A 252 -22.93 15.20 10.53
C PRO A 252 -23.35 14.68 11.90
N LYS A 253 -24.45 13.92 11.95
CA LYS A 253 -24.94 13.29 13.20
C LYS A 253 -23.96 12.25 13.74
N ALA A 254 -23.22 11.56 12.88
CA ALA A 254 -22.26 10.53 13.25
C ALA A 254 -20.87 11.08 13.60
N PHE A 255 -20.61 12.38 13.42
CA PHE A 255 -19.27 12.97 13.61
C PHE A 255 -18.72 12.75 15.02
N LYS A 256 -19.54 13.03 16.05
CA LYS A 256 -19.13 12.83 17.45
C LYS A 256 -18.76 11.38 17.73
N GLN A 257 -19.52 10.44 17.16
CA GLN A 257 -19.27 9.03 17.35
C GLN A 257 -17.98 8.58 16.64
N ALA A 258 -17.75 9.03 15.40
CA ALA A 258 -16.52 8.71 14.67
C ALA A 258 -15.26 9.23 15.39
N THR A 259 -15.29 10.47 15.89
CA THR A 259 -14.19 11.02 16.69
C THR A 259 -13.98 10.20 17.95
N HIS A 260 -15.06 9.85 18.66
CA HIS A 260 -14.97 9.05 19.88
C HIS A 260 -14.38 7.65 19.63
N VAL A 261 -14.82 6.96 18.56
CA VAL A 261 -14.27 5.66 18.14
C VAL A 261 -12.78 5.78 17.86
N ALA A 262 -12.36 6.77 17.06
CA ALA A 262 -10.96 6.98 16.71
C ALA A 262 -10.09 7.28 17.94
N GLU A 263 -10.54 8.17 18.83
CA GLU A 263 -9.83 8.49 20.07
C GLU A 263 -9.70 7.28 20.99
N GLN A 264 -10.75 6.46 21.11
CA GLN A 264 -10.74 5.28 21.95
C GLN A 264 -9.77 4.22 21.40
N ILE A 265 -9.78 3.97 20.08
CA ILE A 265 -8.81 3.08 19.43
C ILE A 265 -7.38 3.55 19.70
N LYS A 266 -7.09 4.84 19.44
CA LYS A 266 -5.77 5.43 19.67
C LYS A 266 -5.32 5.31 21.13
N ARG A 267 -6.21 5.63 22.07
CA ARG A 267 -5.92 5.58 23.52
C ARG A 267 -5.64 4.15 23.99
N ASP A 268 -6.46 3.20 23.58
CA ASP A 268 -6.31 1.80 23.98
C ASP A 268 -5.06 1.18 23.37
N ARG A 269 -4.70 1.55 22.13
CA ARG A 269 -3.46 1.12 21.48
C ARG A 269 -2.23 1.58 22.25
N TYR A 270 -2.18 2.87 22.61
CA TYR A 270 -1.10 3.42 23.43
C TYR A 270 -1.01 2.72 24.80
N LYS A 271 -2.15 2.47 25.45
CA LYS A 271 -2.17 1.77 26.75
C LYS A 271 -1.70 0.32 26.68
N ARG A 272 -2.08 -0.43 25.65
CA ARG A 272 -1.77 -1.87 25.53
C ARG A 272 -0.37 -2.13 24.97
N HIS A 273 0.09 -1.31 24.02
CA HIS A 273 1.31 -1.58 23.26
C HIS A 273 2.36 -0.47 23.35
N GLY A 274 2.07 0.66 24.01
CA GLY A 274 2.98 1.81 24.06
C GLY A 274 3.16 2.52 22.71
N GLU A 275 2.35 2.18 21.71
CA GLU A 275 2.44 2.69 20.35
C GLU A 275 1.56 3.94 20.18
N GLU A 276 2.18 5.05 19.78
CA GLU A 276 1.49 6.31 19.50
C GLU A 276 1.10 6.41 18.02
N LEU A 277 -0.19 6.60 17.75
CA LEU A 277 -0.71 6.77 16.38
C LEU A 277 -0.85 8.27 16.02
N TYR A 278 -0.44 8.61 14.81
CA TYR A 278 -0.75 9.90 14.18
C TYR A 278 -2.27 9.97 13.92
N GLN A 279 -2.85 11.15 14.11
CA GLN A 279 -4.27 11.37 13.91
C GLN A 279 -4.50 12.59 13.01
N TYR A 280 -5.28 12.42 11.95
CA TYR A 280 -5.63 13.48 11.01
C TYR A 280 -7.14 13.57 10.86
N LEU A 281 -7.65 14.79 10.76
CA LEU A 281 -9.07 15.07 10.55
C LEU A 281 -9.23 15.65 9.14
N VAL A 282 -10.09 15.04 8.32
CA VAL A 282 -10.39 15.49 6.97
C VAL A 282 -11.90 15.57 6.82
N ASP A 283 -12.40 16.75 6.44
CA ASP A 283 -13.78 16.97 6.02
C ASP A 283 -13.85 17.31 4.52
N ASP A 284 -15.05 17.50 4.01
CA ASP A 284 -15.28 17.86 2.60
C ASP A 284 -14.66 19.20 2.19
N ILE A 285 -14.57 20.16 3.13
CA ILE A 285 -13.94 21.47 2.91
C ILE A 285 -12.43 21.29 2.75
N MET A 286 -11.78 20.62 3.69
CA MET A 286 -10.35 20.32 3.63
C MET A 286 -10.01 19.41 2.44
N SER A 287 -10.88 18.46 2.08
CA SER A 287 -10.67 17.59 0.92
C SER A 287 -10.65 18.37 -0.40
N GLN A 288 -11.46 19.43 -0.53
CA GLN A 288 -11.44 20.31 -1.71
C GLN A 288 -10.14 21.12 -1.79
N GLU A 289 -9.63 21.59 -0.65
CA GLU A 289 -8.35 22.31 -0.58
C GLU A 289 -7.16 21.40 -0.93
N LEU A 290 -7.17 20.14 -0.48
CA LEU A 290 -6.10 19.16 -0.76
C LEU A 290 -6.00 18.80 -2.26
N THR A 291 -7.15 18.76 -2.95
CA THR A 291 -7.29 18.40 -4.37
C THR A 291 -7.10 19.59 -5.33
N GLY A 292 -6.93 20.81 -4.80
CA GLY A 292 -6.65 22.00 -5.60
C GLY A 292 -7.84 22.53 -6.41
N GLY A 293 -9.08 22.24 -5.99
CA GLY A 293 -10.27 22.82 -6.61
C GLY A 293 -10.32 24.33 -6.37
N GLU A 294 -10.65 25.11 -7.40
CA GLU A 294 -10.96 26.52 -7.21
C GLU A 294 -12.12 26.65 -6.22
N PRO A 295 -12.06 27.58 -5.24
CA PRO A 295 -13.21 27.85 -4.41
C PRO A 295 -14.35 28.30 -5.34
N ALA A 296 -15.46 27.55 -5.32
CA ALA A 296 -16.68 28.00 -5.96
C ALA A 296 -16.91 29.45 -5.52
N SER A 297 -17.09 30.34 -6.49
CA SER A 297 -17.35 31.76 -6.29
C SER A 297 -18.68 31.96 -5.56
N SER A 298 -18.69 31.71 -4.26
CA SER A 298 -19.80 32.01 -3.38
C SER A 298 -19.38 33.13 -2.46
N SER A 299 -20.09 34.25 -2.62
CA SER A 299 -20.35 35.35 -1.70
C SER A 299 -19.84 35.13 -0.25
N PRO A 300 -19.20 36.13 0.38
CA PRO A 300 -18.38 35.96 1.58
C PRO A 300 -19.12 35.67 2.90
N ASN A 301 -20.34 35.11 2.90
CA ASN A 301 -21.19 35.03 4.10
C ASN A 301 -21.97 33.72 4.33
N VAL A 302 -21.63 32.59 3.70
CA VAL A 302 -22.22 31.30 4.10
C VAL A 302 -21.12 30.27 4.31
N ALA A 303 -20.70 30.09 5.57
CA ALA A 303 -19.89 28.95 5.96
C ALA A 303 -20.75 27.68 5.81
N THR A 304 -20.59 26.97 4.70
CA THR A 304 -21.20 25.66 4.49
C THR A 304 -20.64 24.69 5.53
N LYS A 305 -21.51 24.08 6.35
CA LYS A 305 -21.09 23.08 7.34
C LYS A 305 -20.66 21.79 6.61
N PRO A 306 -19.66 21.07 7.14
CA PRO A 306 -19.16 19.88 6.48
C PRO A 306 -20.22 18.78 6.40
N SER A 307 -20.28 18.12 5.24
CA SER A 307 -21.26 17.07 4.93
C SER A 307 -20.82 15.67 5.37
N TRP A 308 -19.52 15.41 5.41
CA TRP A 308 -18.91 14.17 5.91
C TRP A 308 -17.61 14.44 6.67
N LEU A 309 -17.14 13.45 7.43
CA LEU A 309 -15.91 13.52 8.22
C LEU A 309 -15.15 12.20 8.16
N LYS A 310 -13.84 12.23 7.88
CA LYS A 310 -12.94 11.08 8.06
C LYS A 310 -11.87 11.41 9.10
N VAL A 311 -11.69 10.52 10.07
CA VAL A 311 -10.58 10.56 11.03
C VAL A 311 -9.58 9.47 10.66
N TYR A 312 -8.38 9.86 10.26
CA TYR A 312 -7.31 8.92 9.95
C TYR A 312 -6.47 8.66 11.19
N LEU A 313 -6.20 7.39 11.49
CA LEU A 313 -5.22 6.94 12.47
C LEU A 313 -4.10 6.22 11.73
N SER A 314 -2.84 6.59 11.93
CA SER A 314 -1.71 6.02 11.17
C SER A 314 -0.50 5.75 12.05
N ARG A 315 0.26 4.72 11.71
CA ARG A 315 1.60 4.43 12.28
C ARG A 315 2.68 5.33 11.70
N THR A 316 2.50 5.75 10.46
CA THR A 316 3.44 6.60 9.73
C THR A 316 2.82 7.97 9.48
N PRO A 317 3.64 9.04 9.37
CA PRO A 317 3.13 10.35 8.97
C PRO A 317 2.43 10.28 7.60
N LEU A 318 1.24 10.85 7.50
CA LEU A 318 0.50 11.04 6.24
C LEU A 318 0.64 12.49 5.78
N ASP A 319 1.83 12.86 5.32
CA ASP A 319 2.17 14.25 4.94
C ASP A 319 1.25 14.81 3.84
N GLU A 320 0.68 13.94 3.00
CA GLU A 320 -0.27 14.30 1.95
C GLU A 320 -1.60 14.86 2.50
N LEU A 321 -1.94 14.56 3.76
CA LEU A 321 -3.15 15.06 4.43
C LEU A 321 -2.91 16.40 5.14
N LEU A 322 -1.67 16.90 5.17
CA LEU A 322 -1.36 18.19 5.76
C LEU A 322 -1.76 19.33 4.80
N PRO A 323 -2.29 20.46 5.32
CA PRO A 323 -2.61 21.62 4.48
C PRO A 323 -1.36 22.09 3.72
N LYS A 324 -1.45 22.14 2.39
CA LYS A 324 -0.39 22.71 1.56
C LYS A 324 -0.31 24.21 1.87
N SER A 325 0.77 24.67 2.48
CA SER A 325 0.97 26.09 2.75
C SER A 325 0.90 26.86 1.44
N ILE A 326 -0.11 27.73 1.29
CA ILE A 326 -0.19 28.69 0.20
C ILE A 326 1.05 29.57 0.30
N SER A 327 2.00 29.37 -0.61
CA SER A 327 3.10 30.32 -0.79
C SER A 327 2.48 31.65 -1.20
N LEU A 328 2.49 32.62 -0.29
CA LEU A 328 2.10 34.01 -0.56
C LEU A 328 2.77 34.48 -1.86
N PRO A 329 2.03 35.07 -2.82
CA PRO A 329 2.62 35.61 -4.03
C PRO A 329 3.62 36.70 -3.65
N LYS A 330 4.89 36.48 -4.04
CA LYS A 330 5.95 37.47 -3.92
C LYS A 330 5.51 38.72 -4.71
N THR A 331 5.10 39.76 -4.00
CA THR A 331 4.94 41.10 -4.57
C THR A 331 6.22 41.50 -5.29
N ASN A 332 6.11 41.69 -6.60
CA ASN A 332 7.15 42.23 -7.47
C ASN A 332 7.63 43.58 -6.94
N LYS A 333 8.85 43.64 -6.41
CA LYS A 333 9.57 44.90 -6.22
C LYS A 333 10.36 45.21 -7.50
N PRO A 334 10.27 46.43 -8.06
CA PRO A 334 11.01 46.78 -9.26
C PRO A 334 12.51 46.94 -8.96
N LYS A 335 13.33 46.55 -9.94
CA LYS A 335 14.79 46.65 -9.93
C LYS A 335 15.21 48.12 -9.91
N LEU A 336 16.06 48.51 -8.95
CA LEU A 336 16.88 49.71 -9.05
C LEU A 336 18.25 49.50 -8.39
N GLY A 337 19.31 49.79 -9.14
CA GLY A 337 20.55 50.34 -8.60
C GLY A 337 21.63 49.39 -8.09
N LYS A 338 22.74 49.32 -8.85
CA LYS A 338 24.06 48.79 -8.45
C LYS A 338 24.57 49.46 -7.16
N ALA A 339 25.11 48.67 -6.23
CA ALA A 339 26.10 49.14 -5.26
C ALA A 339 27.05 48.01 -4.82
N ARG A 340 28.26 48.08 -5.38
CA ARG A 340 29.60 47.73 -4.87
C ARG A 340 29.71 46.91 -3.56
N LYS A 341 30.33 45.73 -3.67
CA LYS A 341 30.93 45.01 -2.53
C LYS A 341 32.14 45.79 -1.96
N PRO A 342 32.29 45.94 -0.64
CA PRO A 342 33.53 46.45 -0.02
C PRO A 342 34.68 45.46 -0.15
N GLN A 343 35.86 45.98 -0.52
CA GLN A 343 37.14 45.27 -0.56
C GLN A 343 37.69 45.01 0.85
N LEU A 344 38.29 43.84 1.06
CA LEU A 344 39.20 43.55 2.18
C LEU A 344 40.61 44.05 1.83
N PRO A 345 41.40 44.56 2.80
CA PRO A 345 42.77 45.04 2.57
C PRO A 345 43.81 43.90 2.44
N PRO A 346 45.02 44.21 1.93
CA PRO A 346 45.96 43.20 1.40
C PRO A 346 46.98 42.62 2.40
N LYS A 347 47.56 41.49 1.96
CA LYS A 347 48.55 40.54 2.53
C LYS A 347 49.79 41.13 3.22
N GLU A 348 50.39 40.34 4.13
CA GLU A 348 51.78 39.79 4.04
C GLU A 348 52.14 38.84 5.23
N PRO A 349 53.31 38.15 5.28
CA PRO A 349 53.64 36.89 4.60
C PRO A 349 53.91 35.70 5.58
N ARG A 350 53.97 34.47 5.05
CA ARG A 350 54.48 33.28 5.77
C ARG A 350 55.98 33.37 6.01
N PRO A 351 56.47 32.62 7.01
CA PRO A 351 57.54 31.66 6.71
C PRO A 351 57.20 30.23 7.12
N ASN A 352 57.76 29.30 6.35
CA ASN A 352 57.72 27.85 6.54
C ASN A 352 58.48 27.42 7.81
N SER A 353 58.07 26.32 8.44
CA SER A 353 58.75 25.00 8.36
C SER A 353 58.56 24.15 9.61
N PHE A 354 58.72 22.83 9.39
CA PHE A 354 59.00 21.73 10.30
C PHE A 354 57.89 20.74 10.69
N ALA A 355 58.35 19.49 10.64
CA ALA A 355 57.66 18.21 10.68
C ALA A 355 57.79 17.53 12.06
N GLY A 356 57.09 16.42 12.23
CA GLY A 356 57.26 15.46 13.33
C GLY A 356 55.93 15.22 14.06
N SER A 357 55.19 14.14 13.80
CA SER A 357 55.39 12.77 14.30
C SER A 357 54.98 12.54 15.77
N SER A 358 53.96 11.69 15.90
CA SER A 358 53.74 10.66 16.93
C SER A 358 53.36 11.00 18.38
N SER A 359 52.38 10.20 18.82
CA SER A 359 52.14 9.61 20.16
C SER A 359 50.98 10.16 21.02
N ALA A 360 50.05 9.23 21.31
CA ALA A 360 49.01 9.23 22.34
C ALA A 360 49.66 9.00 23.74
N PRO A 361 48.96 8.62 24.84
CA PRO A 361 47.50 8.54 25.14
C PRO A 361 47.13 9.12 26.54
N THR A 362 45.83 9.17 26.89
CA THR A 362 45.24 9.03 28.26
C THR A 362 43.73 9.28 28.16
N SER A 363 42.86 8.27 28.25
CA SER A 363 42.23 7.70 29.46
C SER A 363 41.12 8.54 30.11
N THR A 364 39.98 7.85 30.26
CA THR A 364 38.99 7.88 31.36
C THR A 364 37.87 8.92 31.45
N LEU A 365 36.67 8.33 31.60
CA LEU A 365 35.50 8.68 32.42
C LEU A 365 34.31 9.48 31.85
N ASN A 366 33.17 8.78 31.87
CA ASN A 366 31.82 9.18 32.29
C ASN A 366 31.09 10.33 31.59
N SER A 367 29.89 10.03 31.04
CA SER A 367 28.61 10.45 31.63
C SER A 367 27.43 10.25 30.66
N ARG A 368 26.44 9.48 31.12
CA ARG A 368 25.05 9.47 30.63
C ARG A 368 24.38 10.79 31.02
N HIS A 369 23.78 11.54 30.11
CA HIS A 369 22.65 12.47 30.36
C HIS A 369 21.84 12.54 29.04
N SER A 370 20.64 11.96 28.93
CA SER A 370 19.36 12.50 29.42
C SER A 370 19.18 13.99 29.08
N ARG A 371 18.34 14.30 28.09
CA ARG A 371 17.72 15.63 27.94
C ARG A 371 16.23 15.48 27.68
N PHE A 372 15.48 15.60 28.76
CA PHE A 372 14.15 16.20 28.76
C PHE A 372 14.24 17.64 28.21
N LYS A 373 13.26 18.05 27.39
CA LYS A 373 12.85 19.45 27.27
C LYS A 373 11.33 19.53 27.26
N THR A 374 10.80 19.93 28.41
CA THR A 374 9.46 20.48 28.64
C THR A 374 9.34 21.88 28.03
N GLY A 375 8.17 22.22 27.51
CA GLY A 375 7.83 23.56 27.05
C GLY A 375 6.32 23.76 26.92
N VAL A 376 5.69 24.07 28.05
CA VAL A 376 4.29 24.50 28.21
C VAL A 376 4.01 25.77 27.41
N HIS A 377 2.84 25.88 26.77
CA HIS A 377 2.03 27.11 26.79
C HIS A 377 0.54 26.79 26.67
N ARG A 378 -0.18 27.13 27.74
CA ARG A 378 -1.64 27.15 27.88
C ARG A 378 -2.10 28.57 27.55
N ARG A 379 -3.17 28.74 26.78
CA ARG A 379 -4.05 29.90 26.90
C ARG A 379 -5.50 29.43 26.93
N THR A 380 -6.13 29.83 28.04
CA THR A 380 -7.55 30.02 28.37
C THR A 380 -8.60 29.40 27.48
#